data_AF-A0A067DT25-F1
#
_entry.id   AF-A0A067DT25-F1
#
_cell.length_a   1.000
_cell.length_b   1.000
_cell.length_c   1.000
_cell.angle_alpha   90.00
_cell.angle_beta   90.00
_cell.angle_gamma   90.00
#
_symmetry.space_group_name_H-M   'P 1'
#
loop_
_entity.id
_entity.type
_entity.pdbx_description
1 polymer ?
#
loop_
_entity_poly.entity_id
_entity_poly.type
_entity_poly.pdbx_seq_one_letter_code
_entity_poly.pdbx_strand_id
1 'polypeptide(L)'
;AKGPIAFASFILVGLSIIMVSSGIIPPFSEETARAVNIVHIVDASGKFGGKQEPSSYIALYSATPGKLTKEVEQIKEGFVCGRDNVIDFVTSSMKYGCLTDDNSEGGWSQSDIPTIHVNSDTVDTEGNENERITQVSIDMKGAKRLTLAINAKEIEDFTFKVDSEELVPRDAKSSIYGWHIIEFSGGKNAASKFEIALYWAKNSTRAAGNSNGKEKQQPLVKLRTDFDRLTPKTERVLSKLPPWCSLFEGSISSQPLSFLNSLPVNF
;
A
#
# COMPACT_ATOMS: atom_id res chain seq x y z
N ALA A 1 38.58 -18.93 -26.89
CA ALA A 1 38.35 -19.23 -25.46
C ALA A 1 37.30 -18.35 -24.79
N LYS A 2 37.19 -17.04 -25.08
CA LYS A 2 36.26 -16.12 -24.36
C LYS A 2 34.75 -16.38 -24.58
N GLY A 3 34.34 -16.74 -25.80
CA GLY A 3 32.94 -17.05 -26.14
C GLY A 3 32.32 -18.22 -25.37
N PRO A 4 32.93 -19.43 -25.36
CA PRO A 4 32.37 -20.58 -24.63
C PRO A 4 32.38 -20.40 -23.11
N ILE A 5 33.36 -19.67 -22.55
CA ILE A 5 33.39 -19.34 -21.12
C ILE A 5 32.23 -18.38 -20.78
N ALA A 6 32.00 -17.35 -21.58
CA ALA A 6 30.86 -16.45 -21.37
C ALA A 6 29.53 -17.21 -21.44
N PHE A 7 29.38 -18.12 -22.42
CA PHE A 7 28.17 -18.91 -22.59
C PHE A 7 27.92 -19.87 -21.41
N ALA A 8 28.96 -20.55 -20.92
CA ALA A 8 28.88 -21.41 -19.75
C ALA A 8 28.49 -20.62 -18.49
N SER A 9 29.06 -19.42 -18.30
CA SER A 9 28.69 -18.55 -17.18
C SER A 9 27.23 -18.11 -17.25
N PHE A 10 26.70 -17.76 -18.43
CA PHE A 10 25.28 -17.42 -18.58
C PHE A 10 24.36 -18.60 -18.26
N ILE A 11 24.71 -19.82 -18.68
CA ILE A 11 23.95 -21.03 -18.34
C ILE A 11 23.95 -21.23 -16.82
N LEU A 12 25.11 -21.12 -16.17
CA LEU A 12 25.25 -21.35 -14.74
C LEU A 12 24.48 -20.31 -13.92
N VAL A 13 24.54 -19.04 -14.32
CA VAL A 13 23.74 -17.96 -13.71
C VAL A 13 22.24 -18.22 -13.92
N GLY A 14 21.83 -18.59 -15.13
CA GLY A 14 20.43 -18.91 -15.42
C GLY A 14 19.90 -20.07 -14.58
N LEU A 15 20.66 -21.16 -14.47
CA LEU A 15 20.33 -22.31 -13.63
C LEU A 15 20.24 -21.94 -12.15
N SER A 16 21.18 -21.14 -11.64
CA SER A 16 21.15 -20.64 -10.26
C SER A 16 19.90 -19.80 -10.00
N ILE A 17 19.53 -18.90 -10.90
CA ILE A 17 18.30 -18.10 -10.80
C ILE A 17 17.06 -19.01 -10.78
N ILE A 18 17.02 -20.07 -11.61
CA ILE A 18 15.92 -21.04 -11.63
C ILE A 18 15.84 -21.80 -10.30
N MET A 19 16.96 -22.28 -9.76
CA MET A 19 16.99 -22.99 -8.47
C MET A 19 16.55 -22.11 -7.30
N VAL A 20 16.98 -20.84 -7.26
CA VAL A 20 16.57 -19.88 -6.22
C VAL A 20 15.10 -19.50 -6.36
N SER A 21 14.65 -19.17 -7.58
CA SER A 21 13.25 -18.76 -7.82
C SER A 21 12.24 -19.90 -7.63
N SER A 22 12.64 -21.15 -7.85
CA SER A 22 11.82 -22.33 -7.56
C SER A 22 11.78 -22.69 -6.07
N GLY A 23 12.72 -22.17 -5.28
CA GLY A 23 12.85 -22.42 -3.85
C GLY A 23 13.58 -23.73 -3.51
N ILE A 24 14.33 -24.31 -4.45
CA ILE A 24 15.15 -25.51 -4.21
C ILE A 24 16.34 -25.16 -3.32
N ILE A 25 17.00 -24.04 -3.63
CA ILE A 25 18.10 -23.51 -2.84
C ILE A 25 17.61 -22.20 -2.21
N PRO A 26 17.65 -22.05 -0.88
CA PRO A 26 17.31 -20.80 -0.25
C PRO A 26 18.34 -19.74 -0.67
N PRO A 27 17.91 -18.51 -1.00
CA PRO A 27 18.84 -17.44 -1.37
C PRO A 27 19.74 -16.97 -0.20
N PHE A 28 19.48 -17.45 1.01
CA PHE A 28 20.07 -17.00 2.27
C PHE A 28 20.34 -18.18 3.21
N SER A 29 21.38 -18.06 4.04
CA SER A 29 21.78 -19.04 5.06
C SER A 29 21.94 -18.35 6.41
N GLU A 30 22.31 -19.08 7.46
CA GLU A 30 22.68 -18.49 8.76
C GLU A 30 23.81 -17.43 8.65
N GLU A 31 24.65 -17.52 7.62
CA GLU A 31 25.76 -16.59 7.38
C GLU A 31 25.36 -15.36 6.55
N THR A 32 24.16 -15.33 5.95
CA THR A 32 23.66 -14.19 5.19
C THR A 32 22.18 -13.98 5.49
N ALA A 33 21.86 -12.97 6.30
CA ALA A 33 20.49 -12.74 6.73
C ALA A 33 19.55 -12.42 5.56
N ARG A 34 18.38 -13.05 5.55
CA ARG A 34 17.28 -12.74 4.63
C ARG A 34 16.49 -11.54 5.13
N ALA A 35 16.45 -10.48 4.33
CA ALA A 35 15.57 -9.35 4.59
C ALA A 35 14.09 -9.72 4.33
N VAL A 36 13.25 -9.62 5.35
CA VAL A 36 11.79 -9.84 5.27
C VAL A 36 11.03 -8.63 5.79
N ASN A 37 9.83 -8.43 5.27
CA ASN A 37 8.87 -7.44 5.73
C ASN A 37 7.73 -8.18 6.39
N ILE A 38 7.37 -7.76 7.60
CA ILE A 38 6.22 -8.27 8.35
C ILE A 38 5.35 -7.07 8.68
N VAL A 39 4.12 -7.07 8.17
CA VAL A 39 3.19 -5.96 8.34
C VAL A 39 1.82 -6.53 8.71
N HIS A 40 1.23 -6.05 9.79
CA HIS A 40 -0.18 -6.26 10.05
C HIS A 40 -0.97 -5.22 9.28
N ILE A 41 -1.85 -5.68 8.40
CA ILE A 41 -2.66 -4.86 7.53
C ILE A 41 -4.11 -4.95 7.97
N VAL A 42 -4.74 -3.79 8.12
CA VAL A 42 -6.19 -3.63 8.27
C VAL A 42 -6.67 -2.94 7.00
N ASP A 43 -7.31 -3.71 6.13
CA ASP A 43 -7.82 -3.24 4.85
C ASP A 43 -9.31 -2.90 4.96
N ALA A 44 -9.60 -1.60 4.96
CA ALA A 44 -10.93 -1.02 4.97
C ALA A 44 -11.36 -0.53 3.57
N SER A 45 -10.59 -0.81 2.52
CA SER A 45 -10.86 -0.37 1.14
C SER A 45 -12.01 -1.11 0.44
N GLY A 46 -12.85 -1.84 1.19
CA GLY A 46 -13.88 -2.75 0.72
C GLY A 46 -14.67 -2.24 -0.49
N LYS A 47 -15.04 -3.16 -1.40
CA LYS A 47 -15.59 -2.87 -2.74
C LYS A 47 -16.67 -1.78 -2.68
N PHE A 48 -16.27 -0.59 -3.12
CA PHE A 48 -17.06 0.60 -3.43
C PHE A 48 -18.57 0.49 -3.13
N GLY A 49 -18.99 0.97 -1.96
CA GLY A 49 -20.40 1.19 -1.62
C GLY A 49 -21.07 0.17 -0.68
N GLY A 50 -20.35 -0.82 -0.15
CA GLY A 50 -20.87 -1.74 0.88
C GLY A 50 -20.28 -1.48 2.27
N LYS A 51 -21.11 -1.51 3.33
CA LYS A 51 -20.64 -1.70 4.72
C LYS A 51 -20.09 -3.13 4.84
N GLN A 52 -18.84 -3.32 4.41
CA GLN A 52 -18.12 -4.56 4.64
C GLN A 52 -17.16 -4.32 5.81
N GLU A 53 -17.14 -5.24 6.76
CA GLU A 53 -16.16 -5.18 7.85
C GLU A 53 -14.74 -5.21 7.27
N PRO A 54 -13.82 -4.42 7.83
CA PRO A 54 -12.44 -4.39 7.36
C PRO A 54 -11.80 -5.77 7.53
N SER A 55 -11.03 -6.21 6.53
CA SER A 55 -10.25 -7.43 6.63
C SER A 55 -8.92 -7.16 7.34
N SER A 56 -8.50 -8.06 8.22
CA SER A 56 -7.27 -7.91 9.00
C SER A 56 -6.42 -9.17 8.90
N TYR A 57 -5.15 -8.99 8.53
CA TYR A 57 -4.22 -10.09 8.28
C TYR A 57 -2.78 -9.63 8.41
N ILE A 58 -1.87 -10.58 8.61
CA ILE A 58 -0.43 -10.33 8.58
C ILE A 58 0.14 -10.74 7.24
N ALA A 59 0.87 -9.83 6.62
CA ALA A 59 1.64 -10.09 5.41
C ALA A 59 3.13 -10.29 5.76
N LEU A 60 3.68 -11.40 5.28
CA LEU A 60 5.11 -11.68 5.25
C LEU A 60 5.59 -11.69 3.80
N TYR A 61 6.52 -10.82 3.46
CA TYR A 61 7.07 -10.75 2.10
C TYR A 61 8.54 -10.33 2.07
N SER A 62 9.17 -10.50 0.92
CA SER A 62 10.55 -10.05 0.70
C SER A 62 10.69 -9.44 -0.68
N ALA A 63 11.50 -8.39 -0.80
CA ALA A 63 11.93 -7.87 -2.09
C ALA A 63 12.94 -8.80 -2.78
N THR A 64 13.50 -9.76 -2.04
CA THR A 64 14.47 -10.72 -2.57
C THR A 64 13.77 -11.85 -3.33
N PRO A 65 14.31 -12.30 -4.47
CA PRO A 65 13.75 -13.42 -5.22
C PRO A 65 13.70 -14.71 -4.39
N GLY A 66 12.72 -15.58 -4.67
CA GLY A 66 12.58 -16.89 -4.03
C GLY A 66 11.30 -17.04 -3.21
N LYS A 67 11.06 -18.25 -2.69
CA LYS A 67 9.90 -18.57 -1.85
C LYS A 67 10.17 -18.30 -0.38
N LEU A 68 9.12 -18.21 0.42
CA LEU A 68 9.17 -17.98 1.88
C LEU A 68 8.86 -19.24 2.70
N THR A 69 9.02 -20.42 2.09
CA THR A 69 8.58 -21.70 2.65
C THR A 69 9.30 -22.03 3.96
N LYS A 70 10.60 -21.74 4.06
CA LYS A 70 11.39 -22.04 5.26
C LYS A 70 11.04 -21.14 6.44
N GLU A 71 10.76 -19.87 6.15
CA GLU A 71 10.31 -18.89 7.13
C GLU A 71 8.96 -19.30 7.71
N VAL A 72 7.99 -19.62 6.86
CA VAL A 72 6.65 -20.00 7.33
C VAL A 72 6.63 -21.36 8.04
N GLU A 73 7.46 -22.32 7.62
CA GLU A 73 7.64 -23.63 8.26
C GLU A 73 8.12 -23.50 9.71
N GLN A 74 8.94 -22.49 10.01
CA GLN A 74 9.44 -22.23 11.36
C GLN A 74 8.49 -21.38 12.18
N ILE A 75 7.91 -20.32 11.59
CA ILE A 75 6.98 -19.42 12.27
C ILE A 75 5.72 -20.17 12.71
N LYS A 76 5.18 -21.06 11.87
CA LYS A 76 4.00 -21.91 12.16
C LYS A 76 2.77 -21.14 12.67
N GLU A 77 2.49 -19.98 12.07
CA GLU A 77 1.31 -19.13 12.36
C GLU A 77 0.25 -19.20 11.24
N GLY A 78 0.18 -20.32 10.52
CA GLY A 78 -0.87 -20.56 9.50
C GLY A 78 -0.73 -19.73 8.22
N PHE A 79 0.49 -19.30 7.86
CA PHE A 79 0.73 -18.53 6.65
C PHE A 79 0.45 -19.33 5.36
N VAL A 80 -0.30 -18.73 4.44
CA VAL A 80 -0.57 -19.24 3.10
C VAL A 80 0.18 -18.36 2.08
N CYS A 81 1.12 -18.95 1.36
CA CYS A 81 1.97 -18.24 0.41
C CYS A 81 1.46 -18.35 -1.02
N GLY A 82 1.48 -17.24 -1.76
CA GLY A 82 0.92 -17.19 -3.10
C GLY A 82 1.37 -15.96 -3.89
N ARG A 83 1.22 -16.04 -5.22
CA ARG A 83 1.36 -14.87 -6.13
C ARG A 83 0.03 -14.17 -6.40
N ASP A 84 -1.06 -14.83 -6.02
CA ASP A 84 -2.43 -14.34 -5.96
C ASP A 84 -2.67 -13.42 -4.76
N ASN A 85 -1.81 -13.48 -3.74
CA ASN A 85 -1.80 -12.60 -2.56
C ASN A 85 -1.23 -11.20 -2.90
N VAL A 86 -1.73 -10.53 -3.93
CA VAL A 86 -1.21 -9.21 -4.31
C VAL A 86 -1.79 -8.13 -3.41
N ILE A 87 -0.90 -7.39 -2.74
CA ILE A 87 -1.28 -6.22 -1.93
C ILE A 87 -0.67 -4.97 -2.52
N ASP A 88 -1.49 -3.95 -2.69
CA ASP A 88 -1.07 -2.61 -3.08
C ASP A 88 -0.89 -1.75 -1.82
N PHE A 89 0.37 -1.44 -1.51
CA PHE A 89 0.75 -0.57 -0.39
C PHE A 89 0.83 0.91 -0.81
N VAL A 90 0.17 1.29 -1.91
CA VAL A 90 0.13 2.65 -2.50
C VAL A 90 1.43 3.02 -3.23
N THR A 91 2.59 2.89 -2.59
CA THR A 91 3.91 3.18 -3.19
C THR A 91 4.63 1.96 -3.73
N SER A 92 4.20 0.78 -3.30
CA SER A 92 4.79 -0.50 -3.70
C SER A 92 3.72 -1.58 -3.73
N SER A 93 4.03 -2.70 -4.38
CA SER A 93 3.14 -3.85 -4.40
C SER A 93 3.87 -5.12 -3.98
N MET A 94 3.23 -5.88 -3.11
CA MET A 94 3.65 -7.24 -2.80
C MET A 94 3.12 -8.15 -3.90
N LYS A 95 4.01 -8.63 -4.78
CA LYS A 95 3.64 -9.55 -5.88
C LYS A 95 3.67 -11.03 -5.48
N TYR A 96 4.47 -11.35 -4.48
CA TYR A 96 4.53 -12.66 -3.85
C TYR A 96 4.66 -12.43 -2.34
N GLY A 97 3.86 -13.13 -1.56
CA GLY A 97 3.89 -13.04 -0.12
C GLY A 97 3.04 -14.10 0.53
N CYS A 98 3.18 -14.21 1.84
CA CYS A 98 2.42 -15.13 2.67
C CYS A 98 1.48 -14.33 3.57
N LEU A 99 0.22 -14.76 3.63
CA LEU A 99 -0.82 -14.12 4.43
C LEU A 99 -1.30 -15.06 5.53
N THR A 100 -1.66 -14.50 6.68
CA THR A 100 -2.36 -15.23 7.75
C THR A 100 -3.42 -14.32 8.39
N ASP A 101 -4.66 -14.79 8.44
CA ASP A 101 -5.81 -14.03 8.94
C ASP A 101 -5.69 -13.74 10.44
N ASP A 102 -5.92 -12.50 10.85
CA ASP A 102 -5.91 -12.17 12.28
C ASP A 102 -7.17 -12.69 12.97
N ASN A 103 -7.10 -13.93 13.47
CA ASN A 103 -8.17 -14.54 14.26
C ASN A 103 -8.29 -13.94 15.68
N SER A 104 -7.48 -12.93 16.03
CA SER A 104 -7.53 -12.26 17.33
C SER A 104 -7.86 -10.78 17.17
N GLU A 105 -8.97 -10.31 17.75
CA GLU A 105 -9.31 -8.87 17.85
C GLU A 105 -8.36 -8.14 18.82
N GLY A 106 -7.06 -8.10 18.52
CA GLY A 106 -6.03 -7.61 19.42
C GLY A 106 -5.07 -6.63 18.74
N GLY A 107 -4.84 -5.48 19.39
CA GLY A 107 -3.81 -4.53 18.98
C GLY A 107 -4.24 -3.49 17.94
N TRP A 108 -5.51 -3.49 17.53
CA TRP A 108 -6.16 -2.38 16.82
C TRP A 108 -7.67 -2.35 17.08
N SER A 109 -8.32 -1.23 16.77
CA SER A 109 -9.76 -1.03 16.93
C SER A 109 -10.36 -0.33 15.70
N GLN A 110 -11.67 -0.42 15.51
CA GLN A 110 -12.38 0.30 14.44
C GLN A 110 -12.14 1.82 14.47
N SER A 111 -11.97 2.41 15.65
CA SER A 111 -11.65 3.84 15.81
C SER A 111 -10.24 4.21 15.33
N ASP A 112 -9.34 3.24 15.17
CA ASP A 112 -7.99 3.47 14.64
C ASP A 112 -7.98 3.58 13.10
N ILE A 113 -9.07 3.16 12.42
CA ILE A 113 -9.14 3.17 10.96
C ILE A 113 -9.21 4.63 10.46
N PRO A 114 -8.29 5.05 9.58
CA PRO A 114 -8.33 6.39 9.00
C PRO A 114 -9.57 6.55 8.12
N THR A 115 -10.19 7.72 8.17
CA THR A 115 -11.41 8.00 7.41
C THR A 115 -11.16 9.00 6.31
N ILE A 116 -11.70 8.72 5.12
CA ILE A 116 -11.77 9.66 4.00
C ILE A 116 -13.22 10.12 3.89
N HIS A 117 -13.46 11.42 3.97
CA HIS A 117 -14.81 11.99 3.89
C HIS A 117 -14.86 13.03 2.77
N VAL A 118 -15.87 12.92 1.91
CA VAL A 118 -16.15 13.93 0.89
C VAL A 118 -17.01 15.01 1.52
N ASN A 119 -16.44 16.22 1.62
CA ASN A 119 -17.11 17.38 2.21
C ASN A 119 -18.06 18.03 1.22
N SER A 120 -17.64 18.16 -0.04
CA SER A 120 -18.44 18.70 -1.13
C SER A 120 -17.93 18.24 -2.50
N ASP A 121 -18.82 18.24 -3.48
CA ASP A 121 -18.49 18.03 -4.88
C ASP A 121 -19.32 19.02 -5.71
N THR A 122 -18.64 20.00 -6.30
CA THR A 122 -19.28 21.15 -6.94
C THR A 122 -18.66 21.43 -8.30
N VAL A 123 -19.43 22.03 -9.20
CA VAL A 123 -18.90 22.60 -10.44
C VAL A 123 -18.76 24.10 -10.21
N ASP A 124 -17.54 24.62 -10.33
CA ASP A 124 -17.32 26.06 -10.33
C ASP A 124 -17.86 26.64 -11.63
N THR A 125 -18.92 27.43 -11.51
CA THR A 125 -19.60 28.11 -12.62
C THR A 125 -19.23 29.59 -12.71
N GLU A 126 -18.40 30.11 -11.80
CA GLU A 126 -18.00 31.52 -11.76
C GLU A 126 -16.76 31.79 -12.63
N GLY A 127 -15.95 30.77 -12.91
CA GLY A 127 -14.87 30.80 -13.89
C GLY A 127 -15.31 30.52 -15.33
N ASN A 128 -14.49 30.89 -16.32
CA ASN A 128 -14.72 30.58 -17.75
C ASN A 128 -14.68 29.07 -18.07
N GLU A 129 -14.22 28.24 -17.14
CA GLU A 129 -14.07 26.80 -17.29
C GLU A 129 -14.92 26.14 -16.21
N ASN A 130 -15.98 25.42 -16.60
CA ASN A 130 -16.86 24.67 -15.69
C ASN A 130 -16.08 23.54 -14.99
N GLU A 131 -15.23 23.89 -14.04
CA GLU A 131 -14.29 23.00 -13.36
C GLU A 131 -15.01 22.26 -12.22
N ARG A 132 -15.02 20.93 -12.27
CA ARG A 132 -15.51 20.13 -11.13
C ARG A 132 -14.43 20.06 -10.06
N ILE A 133 -14.82 20.36 -8.83
CA ILE A 133 -13.96 20.38 -7.65
C ILE A 133 -14.59 19.51 -6.56
N THR A 134 -13.84 18.51 -6.08
CA THR A 134 -14.24 17.72 -4.92
C THR A 134 -13.35 18.07 -3.72
N GLN A 135 -13.97 18.45 -2.60
CA GLN A 135 -13.30 18.70 -1.34
C GLN A 135 -13.34 17.43 -0.48
N VAL A 136 -12.18 16.97 -0.04
CA VAL A 136 -12.02 15.74 0.75
C VAL A 136 -11.28 16.06 2.04
N SER A 137 -11.77 15.53 3.15
CA SER A 137 -11.04 15.52 4.42
C SER A 137 -10.54 14.11 4.74
N ILE A 138 -9.32 14.03 5.24
CA ILE A 138 -8.72 12.79 5.75
C ILE A 138 -8.43 12.97 7.23
N ASP A 139 -8.94 12.05 8.04
CA ASP A 139 -8.61 11.94 9.46
C ASP A 139 -7.67 10.73 9.64
N MET A 140 -6.40 11.03 9.97
CA MET A 140 -5.36 10.05 10.22
C MET A 140 -5.50 9.32 11.56
N LYS A 141 -6.44 9.76 12.41
CA LYS A 141 -6.59 9.27 13.79
C LYS A 141 -5.26 9.40 14.54
N GLY A 142 -4.67 8.28 14.97
CA GLY A 142 -3.40 8.24 15.68
C GLY A 142 -2.18 7.95 14.79
N ALA A 143 -2.35 7.80 13.47
CA ALA A 143 -1.27 7.43 12.58
C ALA A 143 -0.18 8.49 12.54
N LYS A 144 1.07 8.07 12.26
CA LYS A 144 2.24 8.95 12.22
C LYS A 144 2.73 9.24 10.81
N ARG A 145 2.33 8.38 9.87
CA ARG A 145 2.68 8.46 8.46
C ARG A 145 1.44 8.29 7.61
N LEU A 146 1.46 9.01 6.50
CA LEU A 146 0.41 9.05 5.51
C LEU A 146 1.05 8.86 4.15
N THR A 147 0.47 7.97 3.36
CA THR A 147 0.78 7.84 1.95
C THR A 147 -0.52 7.88 1.17
N LEU A 148 -0.61 8.81 0.23
CA LEU A 148 -1.77 9.04 -0.61
C LEU A 148 -1.39 8.79 -2.06
N ALA A 149 -2.26 8.11 -2.81
CA ALA A 149 -2.20 8.10 -4.26
C ALA A 149 -3.50 8.67 -4.83
N ILE A 150 -3.38 9.70 -5.66
CA ILE A 150 -4.50 10.33 -6.37
C ILE A 150 -4.45 9.90 -7.84
N ASN A 151 -5.59 9.47 -8.38
CA ASN A 151 -5.68 8.95 -9.74
C ASN A 151 -5.53 10.07 -10.78
N ALA A 152 -4.38 10.12 -11.45
CA ALA A 152 -4.04 11.16 -12.42
C ALA A 152 -4.83 11.07 -13.74
N LYS A 153 -5.63 10.01 -13.93
CA LYS A 153 -6.54 9.91 -15.08
C LYS A 153 -7.83 10.70 -14.86
N GLU A 154 -8.25 10.84 -13.61
CA GLU A 154 -9.50 11.51 -13.24
C GLU A 154 -9.24 12.92 -12.72
N ILE A 155 -8.11 13.11 -12.02
CA ILE A 155 -7.73 14.37 -11.39
C ILE A 155 -6.53 14.97 -12.13
N GLU A 156 -6.68 16.23 -12.56
CA GLU A 156 -5.66 17.01 -13.27
C GLU A 156 -4.73 17.73 -12.29
N ASP A 157 -5.28 18.24 -11.19
CA ASP A 157 -4.51 18.92 -10.15
C ASP A 157 -5.18 18.75 -8.78
N PHE A 158 -4.50 19.11 -7.70
CA PHE A 158 -5.02 19.08 -6.33
C PHE A 158 -4.36 20.13 -5.44
N THR A 159 -5.01 20.52 -4.35
CA THR A 159 -4.30 21.16 -3.22
C THR A 159 -4.23 20.20 -2.05
N PHE A 160 -3.21 20.36 -1.21
CA PHE A 160 -3.05 19.54 0.00
C PHE A 160 -2.72 20.45 1.18
N LYS A 161 -3.60 20.49 2.17
CA LYS A 161 -3.51 21.37 3.33
C LYS A 161 -3.49 20.60 4.64
N VAL A 162 -2.76 21.14 5.60
CA VAL A 162 -2.63 20.65 6.98
C VAL A 162 -2.85 21.82 7.93
N ASP A 163 -3.82 21.72 8.84
CA ASP A 163 -4.10 22.77 9.82
C ASP A 163 -4.23 24.18 9.19
N SER A 164 -4.83 24.25 7.99
CA SER A 164 -4.96 25.45 7.13
C SER A 164 -3.69 25.97 6.46
N GLU A 165 -2.54 25.32 6.67
CA GLU A 165 -1.30 25.57 5.93
C GLU A 165 -1.29 24.75 4.64
N GLU A 166 -1.01 25.40 3.51
CA GLU A 166 -0.92 24.75 2.20
C GLU A 166 0.46 24.13 2.00
N LEU A 167 0.50 22.79 2.00
CA LEU A 167 1.75 22.04 1.83
C LEU A 167 2.05 21.76 0.36
N VAL A 168 1.01 21.57 -0.45
CA VAL A 168 1.16 21.37 -1.90
C VAL A 168 0.24 22.35 -2.62
N PRO A 169 0.83 23.38 -3.27
CA PRO A 169 0.05 24.33 -4.05
C PRO A 169 -0.52 23.71 -5.33
N ARG A 170 -1.48 24.43 -5.90
CA ARG A 170 -2.01 24.16 -7.25
C ARG A 170 -0.93 24.51 -8.27
N ASP A 171 -0.48 23.53 -9.05
CA ASP A 171 0.60 23.64 -10.03
C ASP A 171 0.53 22.49 -11.05
N ALA A 172 1.15 22.66 -12.22
CA ALA A 172 1.23 21.60 -13.23
C ALA A 172 2.02 20.39 -12.71
N LYS A 173 1.31 19.33 -12.29
CA LYS A 173 1.92 18.14 -11.67
C LYS A 173 2.19 17.04 -12.68
N SER A 174 3.38 16.47 -12.61
CA SER A 174 3.69 15.22 -13.30
C SER A 174 3.19 14.03 -12.49
N SER A 175 2.69 13.00 -13.17
CA SER A 175 2.26 11.75 -12.53
C SER A 175 3.29 10.65 -12.78
N ILE A 176 3.41 9.73 -11.82
CA ILE A 176 4.26 8.54 -11.96
C ILE A 176 3.32 7.35 -12.07
N TYR A 177 3.39 6.64 -13.21
CA TYR A 177 2.52 5.48 -13.50
C TYR A 177 1.00 5.75 -13.38
N GLY A 178 0.57 6.99 -13.67
CA GLY A 178 -0.85 7.37 -13.62
C GLY A 178 -1.39 7.69 -12.23
N TRP A 179 -0.50 7.85 -11.23
CA TRP A 179 -0.86 8.30 -9.89
C TRP A 179 0.00 9.49 -9.48
N HIS A 180 -0.59 10.42 -8.72
CA HIS A 180 0.16 11.40 -7.94
C HIS A 180 0.33 10.86 -6.52
N ILE A 181 1.58 10.69 -6.10
CA ILE A 181 1.92 10.14 -4.78
C ILE A 181 2.29 11.27 -3.84
N ILE A 182 1.70 11.27 -2.66
CA ILE A 182 2.05 12.17 -1.55
C ILE A 182 2.46 11.31 -0.37
N GLU A 183 3.62 11.60 0.21
CA GLU A 183 4.09 10.96 1.44
C GLU A 183 4.30 12.03 2.51
N PHE A 184 3.72 11.80 3.68
CA PHE A 184 3.84 12.69 4.83
C PHE A 184 4.25 11.89 6.08
N SER A 185 5.19 12.43 6.85
CA SER A 185 5.68 11.83 8.09
C SER A 185 5.86 12.92 9.14
N GLY A 186 4.91 13.03 10.06
CA GLY A 186 4.87 14.14 11.03
C GLY A 186 5.51 13.86 12.38
N GLY A 187 6.00 12.64 12.63
CA GLY A 187 6.65 12.28 13.90
C GLY A 187 5.75 12.51 15.12
N LYS A 188 6.30 13.05 16.21
CA LYS A 188 5.54 13.23 17.48
C LYS A 188 4.37 14.21 17.33
N ASN A 189 4.49 15.22 16.46
CA ASN A 189 3.51 16.26 16.22
C ASN A 189 2.80 16.06 14.86
N ALA A 190 2.57 14.80 14.46
CA ALA A 190 1.88 14.52 13.22
C ALA A 190 0.48 15.13 13.24
N ALA A 191 0.16 15.90 12.20
CA ALA A 191 -1.17 16.41 11.99
C ALA A 191 -2.18 15.26 11.93
N SER A 192 -3.35 15.50 12.52
CA SER A 192 -4.41 14.49 12.58
C SER A 192 -5.37 14.59 11.40
N LYS A 193 -5.45 15.77 10.76
CA LYS A 193 -6.42 16.05 9.70
C LYS A 193 -5.77 16.76 8.52
N PHE A 194 -6.23 16.37 7.34
CA PHE A 194 -5.76 16.88 6.06
C PHE A 194 -6.96 17.26 5.22
N GLU A 195 -6.82 18.35 4.47
CA GLU A 195 -7.83 18.82 3.53
C GLU A 195 -7.25 18.79 2.12
N ILE A 196 -8.03 18.26 1.18
CA ILE A 196 -7.63 18.06 -0.20
C ILE A 196 -8.72 18.61 -1.10
N ALA A 197 -8.36 19.57 -1.95
CA ALA A 197 -9.20 19.92 -3.09
C ALA A 197 -8.72 19.13 -4.30
N LEU A 198 -9.61 18.40 -4.97
CA LEU A 198 -9.32 17.63 -6.18
C LEU A 198 -9.96 18.34 -7.39
N TYR A 199 -9.15 18.71 -8.37
CA TYR A 199 -9.59 19.36 -9.60
C TYR A 199 -9.66 18.33 -10.72
N TRP A 200 -10.87 18.08 -11.22
CA TRP A 200 -11.12 17.02 -12.18
C TRP A 200 -10.63 17.38 -13.58
N ALA A 201 -10.08 16.40 -14.28
CA ALA A 201 -9.72 16.55 -15.68
C ALA A 201 -10.98 16.77 -16.54
N LYS A 202 -10.91 17.70 -17.51
CA LYS A 202 -12.03 18.06 -18.41
C LYS A 202 -12.65 16.87 -19.17
N ASN A 203 -11.85 15.82 -19.42
CA ASN A 203 -12.26 14.59 -20.12
C ASN A 203 -12.44 13.38 -19.18
N SER A 204 -12.55 13.58 -17.86
CA SER A 204 -12.89 12.52 -16.90
C SER A 204 -14.20 11.85 -17.35
N THR A 205 -14.08 10.65 -17.92
CA THR A 205 -15.09 10.07 -18.80
C THR A 205 -16.12 9.23 -18.05
N ARG A 206 -16.35 9.48 -16.76
CA ARG A 206 -17.29 8.70 -15.95
C ARG A 206 -18.39 9.51 -15.28
N ALA A 207 -18.39 10.83 -15.44
CA ALA A 207 -19.51 11.69 -15.07
C ALA A 207 -20.63 11.67 -16.13
N ALA A 208 -21.15 10.49 -16.49
CA ALA A 208 -22.48 10.26 -17.08
C ALA A 208 -22.62 8.82 -17.63
N GLY A 209 -23.46 8.01 -17.00
CA GLY A 209 -24.15 6.91 -17.67
C GLY A 209 -23.39 5.58 -17.84
N ASN A 210 -23.93 4.53 -17.20
CA ASN A 210 -23.84 3.11 -17.58
C ASN A 210 -22.46 2.52 -17.89
N SER A 211 -21.88 1.84 -16.91
CA SER A 211 -20.94 0.74 -17.19
C SER A 211 -21.49 -0.59 -16.64
N ASN A 212 -22.31 -1.25 -17.45
CA ASN A 212 -22.61 -2.69 -17.37
C ASN A 212 -21.39 -3.53 -17.78
N GLY A 213 -20.22 -3.25 -17.21
CA GLY A 213 -18.96 -3.92 -17.52
C GLY A 213 -18.15 -4.09 -16.25
N LYS A 214 -17.74 -5.34 -15.97
CA LYS A 214 -16.90 -5.76 -14.85
C LYS A 214 -15.46 -5.21 -14.94
N GLU A 215 -15.25 -3.97 -15.36
CA GLU A 215 -13.96 -3.31 -15.12
C GLU A 215 -13.88 -2.99 -13.63
N LYS A 216 -12.82 -3.49 -12.97
CA LYS A 216 -12.49 -3.09 -11.59
C LYS A 216 -12.38 -1.57 -11.58
N GLN A 217 -13.41 -0.88 -11.07
CA GLN A 217 -13.37 0.56 -10.91
C GLN A 217 -12.13 0.89 -10.09
N GLN A 218 -11.21 1.67 -10.66
CA GLN A 218 -10.05 2.13 -9.89
C GLN A 218 -10.55 3.20 -8.92
N PRO A 219 -10.03 3.23 -7.69
CA PRO A 219 -10.40 4.29 -6.75
C PRO A 219 -9.91 5.65 -7.27
N LEU A 220 -10.58 6.71 -6.85
CA LEU A 220 -10.13 8.09 -7.02
C LEU A 220 -8.88 8.34 -6.19
N VAL A 221 -8.91 7.85 -4.94
CA VAL A 221 -7.84 8.02 -3.96
C VAL A 221 -7.55 6.69 -3.28
N LYS A 222 -6.27 6.35 -3.13
CA LYS A 222 -5.81 5.27 -2.25
C LYS A 222 -5.09 5.89 -1.06
N LEU A 223 -5.34 5.35 0.11
CA LEU A 223 -4.81 5.82 1.37
C LEU A 223 -4.13 4.66 2.09
N ARG A 224 -2.89 4.88 2.51
CA ARG A 224 -2.20 4.09 3.51
C ARG A 224 -1.84 5.00 4.68
N THR A 225 -2.09 4.53 5.90
CA THR A 225 -1.58 5.18 7.10
C THR A 225 -0.90 4.16 7.99
N ASP A 226 0.19 4.56 8.64
CA ASP A 226 0.98 3.65 9.46
C ASP A 226 1.05 4.10 10.93
N PHE A 227 0.96 3.11 11.83
CA PHE A 227 1.05 3.26 13.27
C PHE A 227 2.35 2.65 13.81
N ASP A 228 2.96 3.36 14.75
CA ASP A 228 4.13 2.89 15.51
C ASP A 228 3.70 2.03 16.69
N ARG A 229 3.05 0.90 16.38
CA ARG A 229 2.47 -0.02 17.40
C ARG A 229 2.48 -1.45 16.92
N LEU A 230 3.08 -2.33 17.73
CA LEU A 230 3.02 -3.77 17.55
C LEU A 230 1.65 -4.33 18.00
N THR A 231 1.11 -5.25 17.22
CA THR A 231 -0.08 -6.02 17.63
C THR A 231 0.35 -7.36 18.23
N PRO A 232 -0.44 -7.96 19.14
CA PRO A 232 -0.10 -9.25 19.75
C PRO A 232 0.21 -10.34 18.74
N LYS A 233 -0.47 -10.36 17.59
CA LYS A 233 -0.19 -11.36 16.54
C LYS A 233 1.13 -11.06 15.82
N THR A 234 1.44 -9.80 15.53
CA THR A 234 2.74 -9.40 14.98
C THR A 234 3.88 -9.76 15.93
N GLU A 235 3.73 -9.50 17.23
CA GLU A 235 4.74 -9.87 18.25
C GLU A 235 5.01 -11.38 18.27
N ARG A 236 3.95 -12.21 18.20
CA ARG A 236 4.11 -13.66 18.10
C ARG A 236 4.88 -14.07 16.86
N VAL A 237 4.52 -13.52 15.69
CA VAL A 237 5.23 -13.81 14.42
C VAL A 237 6.70 -13.43 14.53
N LEU A 238 7.00 -12.23 15.05
CA LEU A 238 8.36 -11.73 15.24
C LEU A 238 9.17 -12.61 16.20
N SER A 239 8.57 -13.07 17.30
CA SER A 239 9.24 -13.94 18.27
C SER A 239 9.63 -15.32 17.73
N LYS A 240 8.97 -15.76 16.64
CA LYS A 240 9.20 -17.05 15.98
C LYS A 240 9.97 -16.90 14.66
N LEU A 241 10.38 -15.68 14.33
CA LEU A 241 11.13 -15.42 13.11
C LEU A 241 12.46 -16.19 13.15
N PRO A 242 12.88 -16.84 12.05
CA PRO A 242 14.15 -17.54 12.04
C PRO A 242 15.33 -16.61 12.34
N PRO A 243 16.38 -17.08 13.06
CA PRO A 243 17.56 -16.28 13.38
C PRO A 243 18.29 -15.72 12.16
N TRP A 244 18.19 -16.38 11.00
CA TRP A 244 18.76 -15.94 9.73
C TRP A 244 17.86 -14.96 8.96
N CYS A 245 16.79 -14.45 9.55
CA CYS A 245 15.97 -13.39 8.95
C CYS A 245 16.24 -12.06 9.66
N SER A 246 16.27 -10.98 8.88
CA SER A 246 16.32 -9.61 9.37
C SER A 246 15.07 -8.87 8.91
N LEU A 247 14.54 -7.99 9.77
CA LEU A 247 13.47 -7.09 9.36
C LEU A 247 14.04 -6.06 8.39
N PHE A 248 13.36 -5.88 7.26
CA PHE A 248 13.72 -4.85 6.32
C PHE A 248 13.20 -3.49 6.81
N GLU A 249 14.10 -2.72 7.41
CA GLU A 249 13.84 -1.36 7.91
C GLU A 249 13.92 -0.31 6.79
N GLY A 250 13.18 -0.51 5.68
CA GLY A 250 13.04 0.52 4.66
C GLY A 250 12.29 1.75 5.21
N SER A 251 12.83 2.96 4.97
CA SER A 251 12.53 4.20 5.73
C SER A 251 11.07 4.66 5.81
N ILE A 252 10.15 4.08 5.04
CA ILE A 252 8.75 4.51 4.97
C ILE A 252 7.77 3.36 5.29
N SER A 253 8.15 2.10 5.11
CA SER A 253 7.26 0.92 5.18
C SER A 253 7.48 0.00 6.40
N SER A 254 8.38 0.33 7.31
CA SER A 254 8.81 -0.57 8.40
C SER A 254 7.88 -0.62 9.61
N GLN A 255 6.69 -0.02 9.52
CA GLN A 255 5.78 0.04 10.65
C GLN A 255 4.93 -1.23 10.73
N PRO A 256 4.77 -1.82 11.93
CA PRO A 256 4.20 -3.16 12.07
C PRO A 256 2.66 -3.18 11.92
N LEU A 257 2.00 -2.01 11.89
CA LEU A 257 0.56 -1.89 11.68
C LEU A 257 0.26 -0.80 10.63
N SER A 258 -0.39 -1.21 9.55
CA SER A 258 -0.81 -0.37 8.44
C SER A 258 -2.31 -0.48 8.21
N PHE A 259 -2.95 0.65 7.95
CA PHE A 259 -4.34 0.71 7.52
C PHE A 259 -4.40 1.10 6.06
N LEU A 260 -5.22 0.40 5.28
CA LEU A 260 -5.52 0.71 3.89
C LEU A 260 -6.96 1.17 3.77
N ASN A 261 -7.18 2.25 3.01
CA ASN A 261 -8.51 2.76 2.71
C ASN A 261 -8.53 3.34 1.28
N SER A 262 -9.72 3.57 0.73
CA SER A 262 -9.85 4.15 -0.61
C SER A 262 -11.14 4.94 -0.77
N LEU A 263 -11.11 5.93 -1.65
CA LEU A 263 -12.28 6.68 -2.10
C LEU A 263 -12.64 6.22 -3.52
N PRO A 264 -13.86 5.72 -3.80
CA PRO A 264 -14.31 5.46 -5.17
C PRO A 264 -14.31 6.72 -6.04
N VAL A 265 -14.28 6.53 -7.35
CA VAL A 265 -14.60 7.60 -8.32
C VAL A 265 -16.09 8.00 -8.22
N ASN A 266 -16.97 7.05 -7.94
CA ASN A 266 -18.39 7.27 -7.67
C ASN A 266 -18.66 7.06 -6.16
N PHE A 267 -18.65 8.15 -5.40
CA PHE A 267 -18.84 8.17 -3.95
C PHE A 267 -20.25 8.62 -3.55
#